data_AF-A0A7X9LF03-F1
#
_entry.id   AF-A0A7X9LF03-F1
#
_cell.length_a   1.000
_cell.length_b   1.000
_cell.length_c   1.000
_cell.angle_alpha   90.00
_cell.angle_beta   90.00
_cell.angle_gamma   90.00
#
_symmetry.space_group_name_H-M   'P 1'
#
loop_
_entity.id
_entity.type
_entity.pdbx_description
1 polymer ?
#
loop_
_entity_poly.entity_id
_entity_poly.type
_entity_poly.pdbx_seq_one_letter_code
_entity_poly.pdbx_strand_id
1 'polypeptide(L)'
;MTEFKNIPHTNSRRKKKSLADQIASKKSQISKHREKIAASQKRVEALEADLGQLEIKQQQNLLKEYDLSMEGLKDFLEANKDQLKKGDDA
;
A
#
# COMPACT_ATOMS: atom_id res chain seq x y z
N MET A 1 7.83 61.83 -27.75
CA MET A 1 6.71 61.08 -28.35
C MET A 1 7.14 59.63 -28.46
N THR A 2 6.72 58.78 -27.52
CA THR A 2 7.07 57.36 -27.50
C THR A 2 5.92 56.60 -28.13
N GLU A 3 6.15 56.03 -29.31
CA GLU A 3 5.15 55.20 -30.00
C GLU A 3 4.99 53.86 -29.28
N PHE A 4 3.78 53.59 -28.79
CA PHE A 4 3.41 52.27 -28.29
C PHE A 4 3.13 51.34 -29.48
N LYS A 5 4.07 50.44 -29.77
CA LYS A 5 3.84 49.31 -30.67
C LYS A 5 2.74 48.41 -30.08
N ASN A 6 1.56 48.45 -30.71
CA ASN A 6 0.50 47.48 -30.47
C ASN A 6 0.94 46.11 -30.99
N ILE A 7 1.48 45.27 -30.10
CA ILE A 7 1.72 43.86 -30.39
C ILE A 7 0.35 43.16 -30.30
N PRO A 8 -0.19 42.57 -31.38
CA PRO A 8 -1.44 41.84 -31.28
C PRO A 8 -1.20 40.60 -30.40
N HIS A 9 -1.78 40.59 -29.21
CA HIS A 9 -1.91 39.39 -28.41
C HIS A 9 -2.73 38.38 -29.20
N THR A 10 -2.06 37.36 -29.73
CA THR A 10 -2.68 36.14 -30.22
C THR A 10 -3.26 35.42 -29.02
N ASN A 11 -4.44 35.87 -28.58
CA ASN A 11 -5.28 35.14 -27.66
C ASN A 11 -5.65 33.84 -28.35
N SER A 12 -4.82 32.80 -28.15
CA SER A 12 -5.11 31.42 -28.50
C SER A 12 -6.35 31.02 -27.72
N ARG A 13 -7.50 31.30 -28.32
CA ARG A 13 -8.83 31.01 -27.80
C ARG A 13 -8.93 29.48 -27.81
N ARG A 14 -8.49 28.83 -26.73
CA ARG A 14 -8.71 27.39 -26.52
C ARG A 14 -10.18 27.12 -26.81
N LYS A 15 -10.48 26.44 -27.92
CA LYS A 15 -11.84 26.02 -28.23
C LYS A 15 -12.33 25.22 -27.04
N LYS A 16 -13.47 25.61 -26.46
CA LYS A 16 -14.11 24.84 -25.39
C LYS A 16 -14.34 23.43 -25.94
N LYS A 17 -13.76 22.42 -25.29
CA LYS A 17 -13.96 21.02 -25.64
C LYS A 17 -15.45 20.70 -25.66
N SER A 18 -15.90 19.95 -26.67
CA SER A 18 -17.30 19.51 -26.71
C SER A 18 -17.61 18.66 -25.48
N LEU A 19 -18.89 18.50 -25.14
CA LEU A 19 -19.29 17.63 -24.04
C LEU A 19 -18.79 16.19 -24.26
N ALA A 20 -18.79 15.70 -25.50
CA ALA A 20 -18.24 14.40 -25.87
C ALA A 20 -16.74 14.29 -25.58
N ASP A 21 -15.94 15.32 -25.93
CA ASP A 21 -14.50 15.35 -25.63
C ASP A 21 -14.22 15.39 -24.13
N GLN A 22 -15.07 16.09 -23.36
CA GLN A 22 -14.96 16.13 -21.91
C GLN A 22 -15.27 14.75 -21.30
N ILE A 23 -16.33 14.08 -21.78
CA ILE A 23 -16.68 12.72 -21.36
C ILE A 23 -15.54 11.74 -21.69
N ALA A 24 -15.00 11.78 -22.91
CA ALA A 24 -13.90 10.92 -23.33
C ALA A 24 -12.65 11.16 -22.46
N SER A 25 -12.32 12.43 -22.20
CA SER A 25 -11.21 12.79 -21.30
C SER A 25 -11.40 12.25 -19.89
N LYS A 26 -12.63 12.31 -19.34
CA LYS A 26 -12.94 11.79 -18.01
C LYS A 26 -12.86 10.26 -17.97
N LYS A 27 -13.36 9.57 -19.00
CA LYS A 27 -13.21 8.10 -19.14
C LYS A 27 -11.74 7.69 -19.15
N SER A 28 -10.89 8.40 -19.90
CA SER A 28 -9.44 8.14 -19.93
C SER A 28 -8.79 8.37 -18.56
N GLN A 29 -9.17 9.44 -17.85
CA GLN A 29 -8.68 9.68 -16.48
C GLN A 29 -9.08 8.54 -15.55
N ILE A 30 -10.33 8.07 -15.62
CA ILE A 30 -10.81 6.93 -14.81
C ILE A 30 -9.98 5.67 -15.09
N SER A 31 -9.70 5.35 -16.35
CA SER A 31 -8.87 4.17 -16.70
C SER A 31 -7.48 4.25 -16.07
N LYS A 32 -6.81 5.40 -16.22
CA LYS A 32 -5.48 5.62 -15.64
C LYS A 32 -5.48 5.53 -14.11
N HIS A 33 -6.53 6.03 -13.46
CA HIS A 33 -6.66 5.93 -12.01
C HIS A 33 -6.92 4.48 -11.56
N ARG A 34 -7.71 3.71 -12.31
CA ARG A 34 -7.92 2.27 -12.04
C ARG A 34 -6.61 1.48 -12.14
N GLU A 35 -5.80 1.73 -13.16
CA GLU A 35 -4.48 1.11 -13.32
C GLU A 35 -3.56 1.43 -12.13
N LYS A 36 -3.54 2.69 -11.69
CA LYS A 36 -2.77 3.11 -10.51
C LYS A 36 -3.25 2.45 -9.22
N ILE A 37 -4.56 2.31 -9.03
CA ILE A 37 -5.14 1.61 -7.88
C ILE A 37 -4.70 0.15 -7.88
N ALA A 38 -4.80 -0.55 -9.02
CA ALA A 38 -4.38 -1.94 -9.14
C ALA A 38 -2.87 -2.11 -8.84
N ALA A 39 -2.03 -1.20 -9.33
CA ALA A 39 -0.60 -1.21 -9.01
C ALA A 39 -0.34 -0.97 -7.51
N SER A 40 -1.08 -0.06 -6.88
CA SER A 40 -0.98 0.21 -5.44
C SER A 40 -1.42 -0.99 -4.61
N GLN A 41 -2.51 -1.67 -4.99
CA GLN A 41 -3.00 -2.87 -4.30
C GLN A 41 -1.96 -3.98 -4.31
N LYS A 42 -1.36 -4.27 -5.48
CA LYS A 42 -0.26 -5.24 -5.58
C LYS A 42 0.93 -4.90 -4.68
N ARG A 43 1.24 -3.60 -4.53
CA ARG A 43 2.32 -3.16 -3.64
C ARG A 43 1.96 -3.35 -2.17
N VAL A 44 0.71 -3.13 -1.78
CA VAL A 44 0.24 -3.39 -0.42
C VAL A 44 0.33 -4.89 -0.11
N GLU A 45 -0.18 -5.75 -0.98
CA GLU A 45 -0.10 -7.22 -0.82
C GLU A 45 1.36 -7.71 -0.67
N ALA A 46 2.28 -7.16 -1.46
CA ALA A 46 3.71 -7.49 -1.34
C ALA A 46 4.29 -7.04 0.02
N LEU A 47 3.95 -5.84 0.48
CA LEU A 47 4.41 -5.33 1.77
C LEU A 47 3.84 -6.12 2.95
N GLU A 48 2.59 -6.57 2.87
CA GLU A 48 1.97 -7.44 3.89
C GLU A 48 2.69 -8.80 3.96
N ALA A 49 3.05 -9.38 2.80
CA ALA A 49 3.82 -10.61 2.75
C ALA A 49 5.23 -10.44 3.35
N ASP A 50 5.92 -9.35 3.00
CA ASP A 50 7.24 -9.01 3.54
C ASP A 50 7.19 -8.80 5.07
N LEU A 51 6.14 -8.14 5.56
CA LEU A 51 5.91 -7.91 6.99
C LEU A 51 5.73 -9.23 7.74
N GLY A 52 4.91 -10.16 7.23
CA GLY A 52 4.75 -11.49 7.82
C GLY A 52 6.07 -12.27 7.89
N GLN A 53 6.92 -12.17 6.87
CA GLN A 53 8.26 -12.78 6.91
C GLN A 53 9.17 -12.13 7.95
N LEU A 54 9.10 -10.80 8.12
CA LEU A 54 9.89 -10.09 9.13
C LEU A 54 9.44 -10.43 10.55
N GLU A 55 8.14 -10.55 10.80
CA GLU A 55 7.58 -10.96 12.09
C GLU A 55 8.05 -12.38 12.47
N ILE A 56 8.02 -13.33 11.52
CA ILE A 56 8.54 -14.69 11.75
C ILE A 56 10.03 -14.64 12.11
N LYS A 57 10.83 -13.86 11.36
CA LYS A 57 12.27 -13.70 11.66
C LYS A 57 12.50 -13.07 13.02
N GLN A 58 11.69 -12.09 13.40
CA GLN A 58 11.76 -11.45 14.70
C GLN A 58 11.46 -12.45 15.83
N GLN A 59 10.39 -13.24 15.70
CA GLN A 59 10.03 -14.29 16.66
C GLN A 59 11.15 -15.34 16.79
N GLN A 60 11.74 -15.77 15.67
CA GLN A 60 12.87 -16.71 15.67
C GLN A 60 14.12 -16.12 16.34
N ASN A 61 14.43 -14.85 16.08
CA ASN A 61 15.58 -14.18 16.70
C ASN A 61 15.38 -14.02 18.20
N LEU A 62 14.18 -13.62 18.63
CA LEU A 62 13.86 -13.50 20.05
C LEU A 62 14.06 -14.84 20.78
N LEU A 63 13.60 -15.95 20.21
CA LEU A 63 13.82 -17.26 20.82
C LEU A 63 15.30 -17.64 20.89
N LYS A 64 16.07 -17.35 19.84
CA LYS A 64 17.53 -17.61 19.83
C LYS A 64 18.27 -16.85 20.92
N GLU A 65 17.83 -15.65 21.29
CA GLU A 65 18.43 -14.90 22.42
C GLU A 65 18.33 -15.65 23.75
N TYR A 66 17.39 -16.58 23.87
CA TYR A 66 17.20 -17.44 25.05
C TYR A 66 17.62 -18.90 24.82
N ASP A 67 18.41 -19.18 23.77
CA ASP A 67 18.76 -20.55 23.34
C ASP A 67 17.53 -21.46 23.08
N LEU A 68 16.39 -20.85 22.73
CA LEU A 68 15.14 -21.54 22.41
C LEU A 68 14.94 -21.65 20.89
N SER A 69 14.09 -22.58 20.48
CA SER A 69 13.65 -22.75 19.09
C SER A 69 12.13 -22.74 18.98
N MET A 70 11.61 -22.42 17.79
CA MET A 70 10.16 -22.45 17.53
C MET A 70 9.57 -23.86 17.76
N GLU A 71 10.31 -24.92 17.39
CA GLU A 71 9.85 -26.30 17.63
C GLU A 71 9.86 -26.63 19.12
N GLY A 72 10.92 -26.23 19.84
CA GLY A 72 10.99 -26.43 21.30
C GLY A 72 9.90 -25.68 22.05
N LEU A 73 9.55 -24.45 21.61
CA LEU A 73 8.43 -23.70 22.16
C LEU A 73 7.10 -24.41 21.89
N LYS A 74 6.90 -24.92 20.68
CA LYS A 74 5.69 -25.67 20.31
C LYS A 74 5.56 -26.95 21.14
N ASP A 75 6.62 -27.73 21.28
CA ASP A 75 6.64 -28.95 22.10
C ASP A 75 6.33 -28.64 23.57
N PHE A 76 6.91 -27.57 24.11
CA PHE A 76 6.61 -27.09 25.46
C PHE A 76 5.14 -26.71 25.62
N LEU A 77 4.57 -25.96 24.68
CA LEU A 77 3.16 -25.55 24.72
C LEU A 77 2.21 -26.75 24.59
N GLU A 78 2.53 -27.73 23.73
CA GLU A 78 1.72 -28.95 23.57
C GLU A 78 1.74 -29.81 24.84
N ALA A 79 2.93 -29.99 25.45
CA ALA A 79 3.10 -30.76 26.68
C ALA A 79 2.39 -30.14 27.90
N ASN A 80 2.21 -28.81 27.91
CA ASN A 80 1.63 -28.06 29.03
C ASN A 80 0.23 -27.48 28.72
N LYS A 81 -0.38 -27.89 27.61
CA LYS A 81 -1.65 -27.35 27.08
C LYS A 81 -2.81 -27.39 28.08
N ASP A 82 -2.88 -28.43 28.90
CA ASP A 82 -3.93 -28.61 29.91
C ASP A 82 -3.67 -27.83 31.21
N GLN A 83 -2.42 -27.44 31.47
CA GLN A 83 -2.04 -26.61 32.62
C GLN A 83 -2.22 -25.12 32.32
N LEU A 84 -1.94 -24.71 31.08
CA LEU A 84 -2.12 -23.33 30.61
C LEU A 84 -3.59 -22.89 30.66
N LYS A 85 -4.53 -23.79 30.36
CA LYS A 85 -5.99 -23.49 30.45
C LYS A 85 -6.50 -23.22 31.86
N LYS A 86 -5.77 -23.62 32.90
CA LYS A 86 -6.19 -23.40 34.31
C LYS A 86 -5.70 -22.07 34.88
N GLY A 87 -4.83 -21.35 34.16
CA GLY A 87 -4.27 -20.07 34.58
C GLY A 87 -5.12 -18.85 34.20
N ASP A 88 -6.03 -18.99 33.24
CA ASP A 88 -6.90 -17.89 32.77
C ASP A 88 -8.18 -17.73 33.63
N ASP A 89 -8.45 -18.66 34.55
CA ASP A 89 -9.60 -18.63 35.48
C ASP A 89 -9.24 -18.07 36.89
N ALA A 90 -8.07 -17.41 37.05
CA ALA A 90 -7.58 -16.87 38.32
C ALA A 90 -7.50 -15.33 38.33
#